data_AF-A0A940UMJ1-F1
#
_entry.id   AF-A0A940UMJ1-F1
#
_cell.length_a   1.000
_cell.length_b   1.000
_cell.length_c   1.000
_cell.angle_alpha   90.00
_cell.angle_beta   90.00
_cell.angle_gamma   90.00
#
_symmetry.space_group_name_H-M   'P 1'
#
loop_
_entity.id
_entity.type
_entity.pdbx_description
1 polymer ?
#
loop_
_entity_poly.entity_id
_entity_poly.type
_entity_poly.pdbx_seq_one_letter_code
_entity_poly.pdbx_strand_id
1 'polypeptide(L)'
;MSLFHDLFYGFGIAFQPMNLLTCFIGVFIGTLIGVLPGIGPVGAMSLLLPVTFGMSPVSGIIMLAGIFYGSMYGGSTTSILVNIPGEAASVVTCLDGYKMALKGRAGPALGIAAFGSFIAGTLGIVGLMLVANPLAEFAVKFGPPEYFCLMVLGLSILIYLTQGSILRGFAMAGLGLFLSLIGQDINEGIPRFTFGLRGLIDGVGLVPLVMGLFGISEVLLNLEAVADRIVVKTGVRHLLPTKEDWKRSAKPIGRGTLIGFFLGILPGGGAIISTFISYALEKKFSKHPEEFGNGAIEGVAGPEAANNAASSSGFIPLFSLGI
;
A
#
# COMPACT_ATOMS: atom_id res chain seq x y z
N MET A 1 -10.43 -9.20 -26.54
CA MET A 1 -9.18 -9.38 -27.31
C MET A 1 -8.35 -10.46 -26.62
N SER A 2 -7.33 -11.04 -27.27
CA SER A 2 -6.52 -12.06 -26.58
C SER A 2 -5.67 -11.38 -25.49
N LEU A 3 -5.55 -11.99 -24.31
CA LEU A 3 -4.76 -11.48 -23.18
C LEU A 3 -3.36 -10.99 -23.60
N PHE A 4 -2.71 -11.71 -24.51
CA PHE A 4 -1.38 -11.36 -25.03
C PHE A 4 -1.36 -10.05 -25.82
N HIS A 5 -2.42 -9.74 -26.57
CA HIS A 5 -2.52 -8.49 -27.29
C HIS A 5 -2.66 -7.30 -26.34
N ASP A 6 -3.51 -7.43 -25.32
CA ASP A 6 -3.73 -6.39 -24.32
C ASP A 6 -2.45 -6.14 -23.49
N LEU A 7 -1.72 -7.21 -23.15
CA LEU A 7 -0.41 -7.12 -22.50
C LEU A 7 0.63 -6.41 -23.38
N PHE A 8 0.71 -6.76 -24.67
CA PHE A 8 1.68 -6.15 -25.58
C PHE A 8 1.41 -4.65 -25.76
N TYR A 9 0.13 -4.27 -25.89
CA TYR A 9 -0.28 -2.87 -25.93
C TYR A 9 0.09 -2.13 -24.63
N GLY A 10 -0.20 -2.74 -23.47
CA GLY A 10 0.14 -2.19 -22.16
C GLY A 10 1.65 -1.97 -21.98
N PHE A 11 2.48 -2.94 -22.36
CA PHE A 11 3.95 -2.78 -22.35
C PHE A 11 4.41 -1.68 -23.32
N GLY A 12 3.78 -1.56 -24.49
CA GLY A 12 4.06 -0.47 -25.44
C GLY A 12 3.84 0.91 -24.83
N ILE A 13 2.81 1.07 -23.99
CA ILE A 13 2.57 2.30 -23.23
C ILE A 13 3.58 2.44 -22.08
N ALA A 14 3.79 1.39 -21.29
CA ALA A 14 4.64 1.44 -20.10
C ALA A 14 6.10 1.78 -20.43
N PHE A 15 6.63 1.30 -21.56
CA PHE A 15 7.99 1.58 -22.02
C PHE A 15 8.20 2.94 -22.69
N GLN A 16 7.15 3.76 -22.81
CA GLN A 16 7.33 5.13 -23.27
C GLN A 16 8.26 5.90 -22.32
N PRO A 17 9.23 6.70 -22.82
CA PRO A 17 10.21 7.37 -21.97
C PRO A 17 9.59 8.24 -20.86
N MET A 18 8.48 8.91 -21.15
CA MET A 18 7.75 9.72 -20.17
C MET A 18 7.16 8.86 -19.04
N ASN A 19 6.63 7.68 -19.35
CA ASN A 19 6.06 6.77 -18.36
C ASN A 19 7.16 6.12 -17.50
N LEU A 20 8.31 5.80 -18.09
CA LEU A 20 9.47 5.34 -17.33
C LEU A 20 10.03 6.42 -16.39
N LEU A 21 10.11 7.68 -16.85
CA LEU A 21 10.57 8.80 -16.04
C LEU A 21 9.63 9.06 -14.85
N THR A 22 8.32 9.07 -15.11
CA THR A 22 7.31 9.33 -14.08
C THR A 22 7.19 8.15 -13.10
N CYS A 23 7.35 6.91 -13.58
CA CYS A 23 7.52 5.73 -12.72
C CYS A 23 8.76 5.89 -11.82
N PHE A 24 9.92 6.25 -12.40
CA PHE A 24 11.15 6.45 -11.63
C PHE A 24 10.98 7.53 -10.56
N ILE A 25 10.43 8.69 -10.92
CA ILE A 25 10.15 9.79 -9.97
C ILE A 25 9.20 9.31 -8.88
N GLY A 26 8.11 8.63 -9.24
CA GLY A 26 7.13 8.12 -8.30
C GLY A 26 7.75 7.14 -7.30
N VAL A 27 8.47 6.12 -7.78
CA VAL A 27 9.15 5.13 -6.93
C VAL A 27 10.24 5.78 -6.08
N PHE A 28 10.99 6.72 -6.62
CA PHE A 28 12.04 7.43 -5.88
C PHE A 28 11.46 8.24 -4.73
N ILE A 29 10.47 9.09 -5.01
CA ILE A 29 9.80 9.91 -4.00
C ILE A 29 9.07 9.01 -2.99
N GLY A 30 8.36 7.99 -3.46
CA GLY A 30 7.70 7.00 -2.60
C GLY A 30 8.67 6.36 -1.64
N THR A 31 9.83 5.92 -2.12
CA THR A 31 10.87 5.30 -1.28
C THR A 31 11.41 6.29 -0.25
N LEU A 32 11.68 7.54 -0.63
CA LEU A 32 12.12 8.57 0.30
C LEU A 32 11.08 8.82 1.40
N ILE A 33 9.81 8.90 1.03
CA ILE A 33 8.71 9.10 1.98
C ILE A 33 8.52 7.88 2.88
N GLY A 34 8.59 6.66 2.35
CA GLY A 34 8.51 5.45 3.17
C GLY A 34 9.62 5.35 4.21
N VAL A 35 10.80 5.92 3.93
CA VAL A 35 11.91 6.00 4.89
C VAL A 35 11.71 7.12 5.93
N LEU A 36 10.71 7.98 5.78
CA LEU A 36 10.36 8.99 6.78
C LEU A 36 9.27 8.43 7.70
N PRO A 37 9.56 8.21 9.00
CA PRO A 37 8.53 7.80 9.95
C PRO A 37 7.36 8.78 10.00
N GLY A 38 6.15 8.25 10.12
CA GLY A 38 4.93 9.05 10.28
C GLY A 38 4.22 9.36 8.95
N ILE A 39 4.95 9.45 7.84
CA ILE A 39 4.36 9.78 6.54
C ILE A 39 4.01 8.49 5.78
N GLY A 40 2.77 8.03 5.96
CA GLY A 40 2.25 6.85 5.26
C GLY A 40 2.06 7.06 3.74
N PRO A 41 1.89 5.97 2.95
CA PRO A 41 1.70 6.02 1.51
C PRO A 41 0.48 6.85 1.09
N VAL A 42 -0.59 6.81 1.89
CA VAL A 42 -1.82 7.56 1.63
C VAL A 42 -1.52 9.06 1.70
N GLY A 43 -0.82 9.52 2.74
CA GLY A 43 -0.40 10.92 2.87
C GLY A 43 0.56 11.35 1.75
N ALA A 44 1.49 10.47 1.36
CA ALA A 44 2.41 10.70 0.25
C ALA A 44 1.68 10.94 -1.09
N MET A 45 0.76 10.03 -1.44
CA MET A 45 -0.06 10.14 -2.65
C MET A 45 -0.95 11.37 -2.60
N SER A 46 -1.50 11.67 -1.43
CA SER A 46 -2.36 12.83 -1.17
C SER A 46 -1.67 14.17 -1.49
N LEU A 47 -0.42 14.32 -1.05
CA LEU A 47 0.38 15.52 -1.29
C LEU A 47 0.82 15.66 -2.75
N LEU A 48 1.00 14.54 -3.46
CA LEU A 48 1.51 14.50 -4.83
C LEU A 48 0.41 14.40 -5.90
N LEU A 49 -0.82 14.10 -5.51
CA LEU A 49 -1.99 14.05 -6.39
C LEU A 49 -2.16 15.30 -7.28
N PRO A 50 -2.01 16.54 -6.80
CA PRO A 50 -2.17 17.71 -7.67
C PRO A 50 -1.15 17.78 -8.80
N VAL A 51 0.06 17.26 -8.58
CA VAL A 51 1.11 17.22 -9.61
C VAL A 51 0.68 16.33 -10.78
N THR A 52 -0.14 15.30 -10.50
CA THR A 52 -0.64 14.37 -11.52
C THR A 52 -1.66 15.00 -12.47
N PHE A 53 -2.34 16.09 -12.07
CA PHE A 53 -3.42 16.69 -12.88
C PHE A 53 -2.90 17.41 -14.12
N GLY A 54 -1.64 17.84 -14.13
CA GLY A 54 -0.97 18.37 -15.31
C GLY A 54 -0.45 17.30 -16.27
N MET A 55 -0.62 16.02 -15.94
CA MET A 55 -0.06 14.88 -16.67
C MET A 55 -1.14 14.12 -17.44
N SER A 56 -0.72 13.24 -18.36
CA SER A 56 -1.66 12.27 -18.92
C SER A 56 -2.20 11.35 -17.81
N PRO A 57 -3.47 10.90 -17.86
CA PRO A 57 -4.03 10.01 -16.84
C PRO A 57 -3.18 8.76 -16.60
N VAL A 58 -2.63 8.18 -17.67
CA VAL A 58 -1.74 7.01 -17.59
C VAL A 58 -0.47 7.33 -16.79
N SER A 59 0.22 8.42 -17.12
CA SER A 59 1.44 8.82 -16.42
C SER A 59 1.16 9.19 -14.96
N GLY A 60 0.01 9.80 -14.66
CA GLY A 60 -0.44 10.11 -13.30
C GLY A 60 -0.66 8.85 -12.46
N ILE A 61 -1.37 7.85 -13.01
CA ILE A 61 -1.59 6.55 -12.36
C ILE A 61 -0.25 5.83 -12.13
N ILE A 62 0.64 5.82 -13.12
CA ILE A 62 1.98 5.21 -13.01
C ILE A 62 2.79 5.87 -11.88
N MET A 63 2.76 7.21 -11.79
CA MET A 63 3.47 7.93 -10.74
C MET A 63 2.91 7.62 -9.35
N LEU A 64 1.57 7.65 -9.18
CA LEU A 64 0.92 7.34 -7.91
C LEU A 64 1.14 5.88 -7.49
N ALA A 65 1.06 4.93 -8.42
CA ALA A 65 1.40 3.53 -8.17
C ALA A 65 2.87 3.36 -7.75
N GLY A 66 3.77 4.11 -8.38
CA GLY A 66 5.18 4.18 -8.00
C GLY A 66 5.39 4.72 -6.58
N ILE A 67 4.69 5.80 -6.22
CA ILE A 67 4.73 6.39 -4.87
C ILE A 67 4.24 5.37 -3.85
N PHE A 68 3.10 4.73 -4.12
CA PHE A 68 2.51 3.73 -3.24
C PHE A 68 3.48 2.56 -3.01
N TYR A 69 3.94 1.91 -4.09
CA TYR A 69 4.85 0.78 -3.99
C TYR A 69 6.19 1.15 -3.34
N GLY A 70 6.78 2.28 -3.74
CA GLY A 70 8.02 2.78 -3.17
C GLY A 70 7.90 3.06 -1.67
N SER A 71 6.79 3.64 -1.22
CA SER A 71 6.54 3.92 0.20
C SER A 71 6.36 2.63 1.01
N MET A 72 5.60 1.67 0.48
CA MET A 72 5.39 0.36 1.12
C MET A 72 6.70 -0.41 1.33
N TYR A 73 7.65 -0.31 0.41
CA TYR A 73 8.99 -0.89 0.55
C TYR A 73 9.93 -0.03 1.42
N GLY A 74 9.88 1.30 1.26
CA GLY A 74 10.73 2.23 2.01
C GLY A 74 10.56 2.09 3.53
N GLY A 75 9.32 1.86 3.99
CA GLY A 75 8.98 1.64 5.39
C GLY A 75 9.68 0.44 6.04
N SER A 76 10.08 -0.56 5.26
CA SER A 76 10.83 -1.72 5.74
C SER A 76 12.27 -1.33 6.14
N THR A 77 12.86 -0.33 5.48
CA THR A 77 14.22 0.14 5.78
C THR A 77 14.29 0.78 7.17
N THR A 78 13.33 1.64 7.51
CA THR A 78 13.23 2.24 8.84
C THR A 78 12.85 1.21 9.91
N SER A 79 11.94 0.31 9.58
CA SER A 79 11.57 -0.80 10.47
C SER A 79 12.78 -1.64 10.88
N ILE A 80 13.65 -1.96 9.92
CA ILE A 80 14.85 -2.79 10.14
C ILE A 80 15.95 -2.03 10.87
N LEU A 81 16.21 -0.77 10.51
CA LEU A 81 17.39 -0.05 11.03
C LEU A 81 17.14 0.74 12.31
N VAL A 82 15.91 1.22 12.51
CA VAL A 82 15.59 2.15 13.61
C VAL A 82 14.40 1.72 14.46
N ASN A 83 13.79 0.56 14.20
CA ASN A 83 12.62 0.05 14.95
C ASN A 83 11.42 1.00 14.95
N ILE A 84 11.32 1.86 13.94
CA ILE A 84 10.23 2.82 13.79
C ILE A 84 9.63 2.53 12.41
N PRO A 85 8.42 1.94 12.35
CA PRO A 85 7.80 1.61 11.08
C PRO A 85 7.39 2.87 10.34
N GLY A 86 7.62 2.89 9.02
CA GLY A 86 7.10 3.95 8.15
C GLY A 86 5.59 3.82 7.89
N GLU A 87 5.06 2.60 7.97
CA GLU A 87 3.65 2.29 7.74
C GLU A 87 3.19 1.15 8.68
N ALA A 88 1.89 1.08 8.99
CA ALA A 88 1.35 0.08 9.91
C ALA A 88 1.63 -1.37 9.46
N ALA A 89 1.70 -1.62 8.15
CA ALA A 89 1.99 -2.95 7.62
C ALA A 89 3.43 -3.41 7.88
N SER A 90 4.39 -2.48 8.03
CA SER A 90 5.81 -2.78 8.28
C SER A 90 6.15 -2.94 9.77
N VAL A 91 5.18 -2.75 10.67
CA VAL A 91 5.35 -2.97 12.13
C VAL A 91 5.85 -4.39 12.41
N VAL A 92 5.34 -5.37 11.67
CA VAL A 92 5.72 -6.78 11.82
C VAL A 92 7.20 -6.99 11.49
N THR A 93 7.73 -6.25 10.52
CA THR A 93 9.14 -6.30 10.11
C THR A 93 10.07 -5.80 11.20
N CYS A 94 9.63 -4.88 12.06
CA CYS A 94 10.39 -4.44 13.24
C CYS A 94 10.71 -5.60 14.19
N LEU A 95 9.82 -6.59 14.32
CA LEU A 95 9.95 -7.66 15.32
C LEU A 95 11.24 -8.46 15.16
N ASP A 96 11.57 -8.83 13.92
CA ASP A 96 12.75 -9.64 13.60
C ASP A 96 13.82 -8.84 12.84
N GLY A 97 13.43 -7.93 11.95
CA GLY A 97 14.36 -7.13 11.15
C GLY A 97 15.28 -6.27 12.02
N TYR A 98 14.72 -5.59 13.03
CA TYR A 98 15.50 -4.79 13.95
C TYR A 98 16.44 -5.64 14.82
N LYS A 99 15.98 -6.82 15.27
CA LYS A 99 16.81 -7.76 16.03
C LYS A 99 17.96 -8.32 15.19
N MET A 100 17.74 -8.58 13.90
CA MET A 100 18.81 -8.94 12.96
C MET A 100 19.82 -7.79 12.83
N ALA A 101 19.37 -6.55 12.70
CA ALA A 101 20.24 -5.38 12.62
C ALA A 101 21.11 -5.22 13.88
N LEU A 102 20.53 -5.35 15.08
CA LEU A 102 21.26 -5.31 16.35
C LEU A 102 22.33 -6.42 16.47
N LYS A 103 22.12 -7.56 15.81
CA LYS A 103 23.09 -8.67 15.73
C LYS A 103 24.15 -8.47 14.63
N GLY A 104 24.23 -7.28 14.02
CA GLY A 104 25.15 -6.98 12.91
C GLY A 104 24.72 -7.58 11.57
N ARG A 105 23.49 -8.10 11.45
CA ARG A 105 22.94 -8.70 10.22
C ARG A 105 21.93 -7.78 9.52
N ALA A 106 22.16 -6.46 9.57
CA ALA A 106 21.33 -5.47 8.89
C ALA A 106 21.32 -5.66 7.36
N GLY A 107 22.48 -5.96 6.76
CA GLY A 107 22.60 -6.20 5.32
C GLY A 107 21.68 -7.31 4.81
N PRO A 108 21.77 -8.55 5.34
CA PRO A 108 20.86 -9.63 4.96
C PRO A 108 19.38 -9.33 5.20
N ALA A 109 19.04 -8.63 6.28
CA ALA A 109 17.65 -8.24 6.56
C ALA A 109 17.10 -7.26 5.51
N LEU A 110 17.86 -6.22 5.18
CA LEU A 110 17.50 -5.28 4.11
C LEU A 110 17.45 -5.95 2.74
N GLY A 111 18.44 -6.81 2.45
CA GLY A 111 18.50 -7.55 1.20
C GLY A 111 17.29 -8.46 1.01
N ILE A 112 16.92 -9.23 2.03
CA ILE A 112 15.77 -10.13 1.92
C ILE A 112 14.44 -9.38 1.87
N ALA A 113 14.32 -8.25 2.58
CA ALA A 113 13.16 -7.38 2.47
C ALA A 113 13.02 -6.86 1.03
N ALA A 114 14.11 -6.37 0.42
CA ALA A 114 14.11 -5.86 -0.94
C ALA A 114 13.76 -6.95 -1.97
N PHE A 115 14.44 -8.09 -1.93
CA PHE A 115 14.18 -9.18 -2.87
C PHE A 115 12.81 -9.82 -2.66
N GLY A 116 12.39 -10.03 -1.41
CA GLY A 116 11.07 -10.56 -1.06
C GLY A 116 9.96 -9.63 -1.56
N SER A 117 10.09 -8.33 -1.33
CA SER A 117 9.17 -7.30 -1.83
C SER A 117 9.07 -7.33 -3.35
N PHE A 118 10.22 -7.32 -4.04
CA PHE A 118 10.27 -7.34 -5.50
C PHE A 118 9.65 -8.60 -6.10
N ILE A 119 9.99 -9.78 -5.59
CA ILE A 119 9.44 -11.06 -6.07
C ILE A 119 7.94 -11.10 -5.85
N ALA A 120 7.48 -10.78 -4.64
CA ALA A 120 6.07 -10.86 -4.29
C ALA A 120 5.22 -9.81 -5.01
N GLY A 121 5.71 -8.57 -5.13
CA GLY A 121 5.06 -7.51 -5.90
C GLY A 121 4.97 -7.85 -7.38
N THR A 122 6.04 -8.40 -7.97
CA THR A 122 6.04 -8.85 -9.38
C THR A 122 5.01 -9.97 -9.59
N LEU A 123 5.00 -10.98 -8.73
CA LEU A 123 4.01 -12.06 -8.80
C LEU A 123 2.58 -11.55 -8.57
N GLY A 124 2.40 -10.55 -7.69
CA GLY A 124 1.12 -9.89 -7.46
C GLY A 124 0.63 -9.13 -8.70
N ILE A 125 1.51 -8.42 -9.40
CA ILE A 125 1.20 -7.75 -10.67
C ILE A 125 0.83 -8.77 -11.75
N VAL A 126 1.56 -9.89 -11.85
CA VAL A 126 1.21 -10.97 -12.78
C VAL A 126 -0.16 -11.55 -12.43
N GLY A 127 -0.45 -11.78 -11.15
CA GLY A 127 -1.77 -12.19 -10.69
C GLY A 127 -2.86 -11.19 -11.06
N LEU A 128 -2.60 -9.89 -10.88
CA LEU A 128 -3.49 -8.81 -11.31
C LEU A 128 -3.75 -8.87 -12.83
N MET A 129 -2.72 -9.03 -13.65
CA MET A 129 -2.87 -9.14 -15.11
C MET A 129 -3.76 -10.32 -15.53
N LEU A 130 -3.68 -11.45 -14.80
CA LEU A 130 -4.48 -12.64 -15.07
C LEU A 130 -5.93 -12.51 -14.59
N VAL A 131 -6.16 -11.85 -13.46
CA VAL A 131 -7.48 -11.74 -12.81
C VAL A 131 -8.26 -10.51 -13.29
N ALA A 132 -7.58 -9.46 -13.77
CA ALA A 132 -8.21 -8.19 -14.12
C ALA A 132 -9.29 -8.33 -15.20
N ASN A 133 -9.04 -9.11 -16.26
CA ASN A 133 -9.98 -9.24 -17.37
C ASN A 133 -11.28 -9.97 -16.97
N PRO A 134 -11.23 -11.19 -16.38
CA PRO A 134 -12.44 -11.84 -15.86
C PRO A 134 -13.24 -10.98 -14.87
N LEU A 135 -12.53 -10.23 -14.01
CA LEU A 135 -13.18 -9.39 -13.01
C LEU A 135 -13.83 -8.14 -13.62
N ALA A 136 -13.20 -7.52 -14.62
CA ALA A 136 -13.78 -6.40 -15.37
C ALA A 136 -15.02 -6.84 -16.17
N GLU A 137 -14.99 -8.01 -16.82
CA GLU A 137 -16.18 -8.54 -17.51
C GLU A 137 -17.35 -8.81 -16.55
N PHE A 138 -17.05 -9.18 -15.30
CA PHE A 138 -18.05 -9.34 -14.26
C PHE A 138 -18.58 -7.98 -13.77
N ALA A 139 -17.68 -7.01 -13.57
CA ALA A 139 -18.01 -5.65 -13.11
C ALA A 139 -18.95 -4.91 -14.08
N VAL A 140 -18.77 -5.07 -15.39
CA VAL A 140 -19.65 -4.45 -16.40
C VAL A 140 -21.08 -4.99 -16.34
N LYS A 141 -21.30 -6.17 -15.75
CA LYS A 141 -22.64 -6.76 -15.57
C LYS A 141 -23.36 -6.24 -14.32
N PHE A 142 -22.69 -5.48 -13.46
CA PHE A 142 -23.28 -4.98 -12.22
C PHE A 142 -24.31 -3.90 -12.51
N GLY A 143 -25.50 -4.06 -11.94
CA GLY A 143 -26.51 -3.02 -11.89
C GLY A 143 -26.37 -2.15 -10.65
N PRO A 144 -27.26 -1.15 -10.50
CA PRO A 144 -27.27 -0.28 -9.32
C PRO A 144 -27.34 -1.04 -7.96
N PRO A 145 -28.14 -2.12 -7.81
CA PRO A 145 -28.16 -2.89 -6.56
C PRO A 145 -26.83 -3.59 -6.24
N GLU A 146 -26.18 -4.18 -7.24
CA GLU A 146 -24.90 -4.86 -7.06
C GLU A 146 -23.81 -3.87 -6.67
N TYR A 147 -23.74 -2.72 -7.34
CA TYR A 147 -22.84 -1.63 -6.97
C TYR A 147 -23.11 -1.12 -5.55
N PHE A 148 -24.38 -0.94 -5.17
CA PHE A 148 -24.73 -0.53 -3.81
C PHE A 148 -24.24 -1.53 -2.76
N CYS A 149 -24.53 -2.82 -2.95
CA CYS A 149 -24.09 -3.87 -2.03
C CYS A 149 -22.56 -3.96 -1.94
N LEU A 150 -21.87 -3.82 -3.08
CA LEU A 150 -20.42 -3.83 -3.16
C LEU A 150 -19.81 -2.65 -2.38
N MET A 151 -20.37 -1.44 -2.54
CA MET A 151 -19.92 -0.25 -1.81
C MET A 151 -20.16 -0.37 -0.31
N VAL A 152 -21.34 -0.86 0.11
CA VAL A 152 -21.66 -1.10 1.53
C VAL A 152 -20.73 -2.16 2.12
N LEU A 153 -20.47 -3.25 1.39
CA LEU A 153 -19.53 -4.29 1.81
C LEU A 153 -18.12 -3.71 1.94
N GLY A 154 -17.64 -2.97 0.95
CA GLY A 154 -16.31 -2.35 0.95
C GLY A 154 -16.12 -1.41 2.13
N LEU A 155 -17.08 -0.52 2.37
CA LEU A 155 -17.08 0.39 3.53
C LEU A 155 -17.14 -0.38 4.86
N SER A 156 -17.95 -1.43 4.94
CA SER A 156 -18.07 -2.25 6.16
C SER A 156 -16.78 -2.98 6.49
N ILE A 157 -16.13 -3.58 5.49
CA ILE A 157 -14.83 -4.23 5.65
C ILE A 157 -13.79 -3.18 6.06
N LEU A 158 -13.73 -2.04 5.40
CA LEU A 158 -12.79 -0.96 5.73
C LEU A 158 -12.95 -0.48 7.18
N ILE A 159 -14.18 -0.28 7.63
CA ILE A 159 -14.48 0.11 9.02
C ILE A 159 -14.04 -0.97 10.00
N TYR A 160 -14.31 -2.23 9.69
CA TYR A 160 -13.95 -3.37 10.55
C TYR A 160 -12.43 -3.53 10.69
N LEU A 161 -11.69 -3.26 9.61
CA LEU A 161 -10.24 -3.39 9.56
C LEU A 161 -9.48 -2.16 10.07
N THR A 162 -10.13 -1.00 10.11
CA THR A 162 -9.55 0.21 10.71
C THR A 162 -9.37 0.00 12.22
N GLN A 163 -8.13 0.17 12.70
CA GLN A 163 -7.85 0.06 14.14
C GLN A 163 -8.57 1.18 14.91
N GLY A 164 -9.36 0.81 15.92
CA GLY A 164 -10.03 1.76 16.81
C GLY A 164 -11.53 1.49 16.99
N SER A 165 -12.28 2.53 17.29
CA SER A 165 -13.72 2.41 17.55
C SER A 165 -14.50 2.26 16.24
N ILE A 166 -15.16 1.10 16.07
CA ILE A 166 -16.08 0.82 14.95
C ILE A 166 -17.09 1.97 14.77
N LEU A 167 -17.62 2.52 15.87
CA LEU A 167 -18.55 3.65 15.83
C LEU A 167 -17.94 4.91 15.20
N ARG A 168 -16.63 5.17 15.42
CA ARG A 168 -15.94 6.29 14.78
C ARG A 168 -15.73 6.01 13.31
N GLY A 169 -15.45 4.76 12.93
CA GLY A 169 -15.38 4.36 11.52
C GLY A 169 -16.70 4.60 10.79
N PHE A 170 -17.83 4.17 11.34
CA PHE A 170 -19.15 4.47 10.77
C PHE A 170 -19.45 5.96 10.72
N ALA A 171 -19.09 6.73 11.75
CA ALA A 171 -19.26 8.18 11.75
C ALA A 171 -18.44 8.86 10.64
N MET A 172 -17.19 8.44 10.44
CA MET A 172 -16.31 8.96 9.38
C MET A 172 -16.76 8.54 7.98
N ALA A 173 -17.25 7.30 7.81
CA ALA A 173 -17.86 6.87 6.55
C ALA A 173 -19.11 7.70 6.23
N GLY A 174 -19.98 7.94 7.23
CA GLY A 174 -21.13 8.82 7.10
C GLY A 174 -20.75 10.25 6.75
N LEU A 175 -19.70 10.79 7.38
CA LEU A 175 -19.17 12.11 7.06
C LEU A 175 -18.64 12.18 5.61
N GLY A 176 -17.88 11.18 5.16
CA GLY A 176 -17.38 11.10 3.79
C GLY A 176 -18.52 11.04 2.76
N LEU A 177 -19.52 10.19 3.00
CA LEU A 177 -20.72 10.12 2.16
C LEU A 177 -21.48 11.45 2.14
N PHE A 178 -21.63 12.11 3.29
CA PHE A 178 -22.23 13.43 3.36
C PHE A 178 -21.47 14.46 2.52
N LEU A 179 -20.13 14.51 2.65
CA LEU A 179 -19.30 15.42 1.85
C LEU A 179 -19.41 15.14 0.35
N SER A 180 -19.57 13.88 -0.07
CA SER A 180 -19.79 13.53 -1.48
C SER A 180 -21.16 13.95 -2.04
N LEU A 181 -22.13 14.25 -1.18
CA LEU A 181 -23.45 14.76 -1.59
C LEU A 181 -23.47 16.27 -1.77
N ILE A 182 -22.42 16.99 -1.35
CA ILE A 182 -22.29 18.43 -1.54
C ILE A 182 -21.94 18.70 -3.01
N GLY A 183 -22.75 19.52 -3.68
CA GLY A 183 -22.53 19.89 -5.08
C GLY A 183 -23.75 19.65 -5.96
N GLN A 184 -23.52 19.67 -7.27
CA GLN A 184 -24.56 19.42 -8.25
C GLN A 184 -24.87 17.92 -8.36
N ASP A 185 -26.15 17.55 -8.22
CA ASP A 185 -26.56 16.16 -8.42
C ASP A 185 -26.32 15.73 -9.88
N ILE A 186 -25.69 14.56 -10.06
CA ILE A 186 -25.30 14.04 -11.39
C ILE A 186 -26.52 13.63 -12.24
N ASN A 187 -27.64 13.28 -11.62
CA ASN A 187 -28.84 12.80 -12.34
C ASN A 187 -29.80 13.94 -12.67
N GLU A 188 -30.07 14.82 -11.71
CA GLU A 188 -31.10 15.87 -11.79
C GLU A 188 -30.50 17.26 -12.05
N GLY A 189 -29.19 17.45 -11.86
CA GLY A 189 -28.51 18.73 -12.04
C GLY A 189 -28.82 19.77 -10.95
N ILE A 190 -29.49 19.38 -9.86
CA ILE A 190 -29.92 20.27 -8.79
C ILE A 190 -28.78 20.44 -7.77
N PRO A 191 -28.46 21.68 -7.33
CA PRO A 191 -27.46 21.90 -6.30
C PRO A 191 -27.95 21.42 -4.93
N ARG A 192 -27.16 20.57 -4.28
CA ARG A 192 -27.39 20.03 -2.93
C ARG A 192 -26.35 20.53 -1.95
N PHE A 193 -26.80 21.00 -0.78
CA PHE A 193 -25.93 21.45 0.31
C PHE A 193 -24.88 22.51 -0.10
N THR A 194 -25.16 23.33 -1.11
CA THR A 194 -24.23 24.38 -1.58
C THR A 194 -24.32 25.67 -0.75
N PHE A 195 -25.38 25.83 0.05
CA PHE A 195 -25.62 26.99 0.92
C PHE A 195 -25.50 28.36 0.22
N GLY A 196 -25.76 28.41 -1.10
CA GLY A 196 -25.62 29.63 -1.91
C GLY A 196 -24.17 30.00 -2.28
N LEU A 197 -23.18 29.21 -1.88
CA LEU A 197 -21.78 29.40 -2.23
C LEU A 197 -21.48 28.79 -3.61
N ARG A 198 -21.06 29.61 -4.56
CA ARG A 198 -20.72 29.15 -5.93
C ARG A 198 -19.62 28.09 -5.94
N GLY A 199 -18.62 28.22 -5.08
CA GLY A 199 -17.52 27.25 -5.00
C GLY A 199 -17.92 25.86 -4.53
N LEU A 200 -19.11 25.71 -3.94
CA LEU A 200 -19.65 24.40 -3.54
C LEU A 200 -20.51 23.76 -4.63
N ILE A 201 -20.80 24.45 -5.74
CA ILE A 201 -21.56 23.86 -6.85
C ILE A 201 -20.80 22.69 -7.48
N ASP A 202 -19.47 22.84 -7.60
CA ASP A 202 -18.57 21.78 -8.07
C ASP A 202 -18.28 20.70 -7.00
N GLY A 203 -18.89 20.85 -5.81
CA GLY A 203 -18.72 19.97 -4.66
C GLY A 203 -17.42 20.19 -3.89
N VAL A 204 -17.14 19.30 -2.93
CA VAL A 204 -15.87 19.35 -2.18
C VAL A 204 -14.79 18.69 -3.02
N GLY A 205 -13.88 19.51 -3.58
CA GLY A 205 -12.78 19.01 -4.39
C GLY A 205 -11.93 17.99 -3.63
N LEU A 206 -11.65 16.85 -4.28
CA LEU A 206 -10.84 15.77 -3.71
C LEU A 206 -9.46 16.27 -3.25
N VAL A 207 -8.79 17.09 -4.07
CA VAL A 207 -7.46 17.63 -3.76
C VAL A 207 -7.47 18.50 -2.49
N PRO A 208 -8.30 19.56 -2.37
CA PRO A 208 -8.40 20.32 -1.12
C PRO A 208 -8.76 19.47 0.11
N LEU A 209 -9.68 18.51 -0.03
CA LEU A 209 -10.08 17.62 1.06
C LEU A 209 -8.90 16.81 1.57
N VAL A 210 -8.20 16.17 0.63
CA VAL A 210 -7.07 15.29 0.89
C VAL A 210 -5.87 16.07 1.44
N MET A 211 -5.57 17.25 0.90
CA MET A 211 -4.55 18.16 1.43
C MET A 211 -4.87 18.67 2.84
N GLY A 212 -6.14 19.03 3.08
CA GLY A 212 -6.60 19.50 4.37
C GLY A 212 -6.56 18.41 5.44
N LEU A 213 -7.02 17.20 5.11
CA LEU A 213 -7.04 16.08 6.04
C LEU A 213 -5.64 15.55 6.34
N PHE A 214 -4.87 15.16 5.31
CA PHE A 214 -3.58 14.51 5.51
C PHE A 214 -2.43 15.51 5.64
N GLY A 215 -2.41 16.57 4.84
CA GLY A 215 -1.32 17.55 4.86
C GLY A 215 -1.27 18.31 6.19
N ILE A 216 -2.40 18.80 6.68
CA ILE A 216 -2.45 19.54 7.96
C ILE A 216 -2.24 18.59 9.15
N SER A 217 -2.85 17.40 9.15
CA SER A 217 -2.67 16.44 10.25
C SER A 217 -1.19 16.08 10.44
N GLU A 218 -0.48 15.86 9.33
CA GLU A 218 0.92 15.47 9.36
C GLU A 218 1.80 16.57 9.95
N VAL A 219 1.55 17.84 9.59
CA VAL A 219 2.26 18.99 10.18
C VAL A 219 2.04 19.05 11.69
N LEU A 220 0.80 18.87 12.14
CA LEU A 220 0.47 18.92 13.57
C LEU A 220 1.11 17.77 14.35
N LEU A 221 1.07 16.54 13.82
CA LEU A 221 1.68 15.36 14.44
C LEU A 221 3.21 15.48 14.51
N ASN A 222 3.86 16.02 13.46
CA ASN A 222 5.30 16.21 13.46
C ASN A 222 5.76 17.29 14.46
N LEU A 223 4.93 18.30 14.75
CA LEU A 223 5.22 19.28 15.80
C LEU A 223 5.16 18.68 17.22
N GLU A 224 4.35 17.63 17.41
CA GLU A 224 4.20 16.92 18.70
C GLU A 224 5.33 15.91 18.94
N ALA A 225 5.89 15.32 17.87
CA ALA A 225 6.88 14.25 17.95
C ALA A 225 8.31 14.75 18.21
N VAL A 226 8.64 15.03 19.48
CA VAL A 226 10.04 15.16 19.95
C VAL A 226 10.53 13.80 20.44
N ALA A 227 11.01 12.94 19.53
CA ALA A 227 11.60 11.64 19.89
C ALA A 227 13.11 11.63 19.69
N ASP A 228 13.87 11.24 20.72
CA ASP A 228 15.30 10.95 20.66
C ASP A 228 15.55 9.75 19.74
N ARG A 229 16.18 9.99 18.59
CA ARG A 229 16.40 8.97 17.56
C ARG A 229 17.69 8.21 17.85
N ILE A 230 17.59 7.03 18.46
CA ILE A 230 18.70 6.08 18.52
C ILE A 230 18.78 5.34 17.18
N VAL A 231 19.49 5.93 16.22
CA VAL A 231 19.81 5.26 14.95
C VAL A 231 20.90 4.24 15.22
N VAL A 232 20.68 2.97 14.84
CA VAL A 232 21.72 1.94 14.93
C VAL A 232 22.85 2.34 13.98
N LYS A 233 23.96 2.87 14.53
CA LYS A 233 25.19 3.20 13.81
C LYS A 233 26.00 1.93 13.53
N THR A 234 25.39 0.91 12.93
CA THR A 234 26.14 -0.24 12.41
C THR A 234 26.42 -0.01 10.93
N GLY A 235 27.68 -0.09 10.52
CA GLY A 235 28.03 -0.05 9.10
C GLY A 235 27.28 -1.17 8.37
N VAL A 236 26.47 -0.81 7.38
CA VAL A 236 25.76 -1.78 6.54
C VAL A 236 26.82 -2.50 5.68
N ARG A 237 27.28 -3.65 6.16
CA ARG A 237 28.21 -4.54 5.45
C ARG A 237 27.45 -5.79 5.00
N HIS A 238 27.88 -6.38 3.89
CA HIS A 238 27.28 -7.60 3.32
C HIS A 238 25.77 -7.48 3.04
N LEU A 239 25.40 -6.56 2.14
CA LEU A 239 24.01 -6.33 1.71
C LEU A 239 23.31 -7.56 1.13
N LEU A 240 24.07 -8.52 0.60
CA LEU A 240 23.50 -9.70 -0.04
C LEU A 240 23.21 -10.80 1.00
N PRO A 241 21.98 -11.35 1.04
CA PRO A 241 21.67 -12.51 1.85
C PRO A 241 22.55 -13.71 1.48
N THR A 242 22.93 -14.52 2.46
CA THR A 242 23.69 -15.75 2.22
C THR A 242 22.86 -16.81 1.50
N LYS A 243 23.50 -17.88 1.00
CA LYS A 243 22.77 -19.02 0.41
C LYS A 243 21.81 -19.67 1.41
N GLU A 244 22.19 -19.70 2.69
CA GLU A 244 21.33 -20.21 3.75
C GLU A 244 20.12 -19.30 3.98
N ASP A 245 20.34 -17.98 4.01
CA ASP A 245 19.27 -16.98 4.10
C ASP A 245 18.23 -17.15 2.98
N TRP A 246 18.70 -17.32 1.74
CA TRP A 246 17.84 -17.60 0.60
C TRP A 246 17.05 -18.90 0.75
N LYS A 247 17.71 -19.97 1.19
CA LYS A 247 17.05 -21.28 1.40
C LYS A 247 15.97 -21.20 2.47
N ARG A 248 16.24 -20.47 3.56
CA ARG A 248 15.29 -20.22 4.66
C ARG A 248 14.12 -19.35 4.20
N SER A 249 14.37 -18.38 3.32
CA SER A 249 13.40 -17.37 2.92
C SER A 249 12.52 -17.74 1.72
N ALA A 250 12.93 -18.69 0.88
CA ALA A 250 12.20 -19.02 -0.35
C ALA A 250 10.74 -19.48 -0.09
N LYS A 251 10.52 -20.34 0.90
CA LYS A 251 9.16 -20.79 1.28
C LYS A 251 8.34 -19.67 1.95
N PRO A 252 8.88 -18.90 2.91
CA PRO A 252 8.22 -17.72 3.44
C PRO A 252 7.81 -16.71 2.37
N ILE A 253 8.68 -16.40 1.41
CA ILE A 253 8.34 -15.48 0.31
C ILE A 253 7.16 -16.02 -0.50
N GLY A 254 7.17 -17.31 -0.86
CA GLY A 254 6.08 -17.93 -1.59
C GLY A 254 4.75 -17.92 -0.83
N ARG A 255 4.76 -18.30 0.46
CA ARG A 255 3.55 -18.29 1.31
C ARG A 255 3.04 -16.87 1.54
N GLY A 256 3.95 -15.96 1.88
CA GLY A 256 3.66 -14.54 2.06
C GLY A 256 3.04 -13.94 0.81
N THR A 257 3.60 -14.22 -0.37
CA THR A 257 3.05 -13.76 -1.66
C THR A 257 1.60 -14.21 -1.85
N LEU A 258 1.29 -15.48 -1.59
CA LEU A 258 -0.09 -15.99 -1.73
C LEU A 258 -1.04 -15.34 -0.72
N ILE A 259 -0.65 -15.29 0.56
CA ILE A 259 -1.44 -14.67 1.62
C ILE A 259 -1.71 -13.20 1.29
N GLY A 260 -0.65 -12.47 0.93
CA GLY A 260 -0.70 -11.07 0.53
C GLY A 260 -1.60 -10.85 -0.67
N PHE A 261 -1.46 -11.65 -1.72
CA PHE A 261 -2.28 -11.52 -2.93
C PHE A 261 -3.78 -11.69 -2.64
N PHE A 262 -4.18 -12.73 -1.91
CA PHE A 262 -5.61 -12.95 -1.64
C PHE A 262 -6.20 -11.97 -0.64
N LEU A 263 -5.44 -11.60 0.40
CA LEU A 263 -5.91 -10.63 1.39
C LEU A 263 -5.85 -9.19 0.89
N GLY A 264 -4.95 -8.88 -0.06
CA GLY A 264 -4.85 -7.56 -0.66
C GLY A 264 -6.00 -7.22 -1.61
N ILE A 265 -6.68 -8.22 -2.17
CA ILE A 265 -7.94 -8.03 -2.91
C ILE A 265 -9.03 -7.47 -1.98
N LEU A 266 -8.95 -7.73 -0.68
CA LEU A 266 -9.94 -7.23 0.28
C LEU A 266 -9.74 -5.72 0.50
N PRO A 267 -10.81 -4.92 0.39
CA PRO A 267 -10.73 -3.48 0.57
C PRO A 267 -10.40 -3.13 2.03
N GLY A 268 -9.62 -2.06 2.23
CA GLY A 268 -9.46 -1.43 3.54
C GLY A 268 -8.53 -2.14 4.53
N GLY A 269 -7.25 -2.36 4.19
CA GLY A 269 -6.22 -2.78 5.17
C GLY A 269 -5.67 -4.18 4.98
N GLY A 270 -5.92 -4.81 3.83
CA GLY A 270 -5.42 -6.15 3.48
C GLY A 270 -3.92 -6.34 3.71
N ALA A 271 -3.10 -5.30 3.49
CA ALA A 271 -1.65 -5.34 3.70
C ALA A 271 -1.26 -5.53 5.17
N ILE A 272 -1.93 -4.89 6.13
CA ILE A 272 -1.61 -5.03 7.55
C ILE A 272 -1.95 -6.44 8.02
N ILE A 273 -3.15 -6.92 7.69
CA ILE A 273 -3.58 -8.26 8.11
C ILE A 273 -2.70 -9.33 7.47
N SER A 274 -2.33 -9.15 6.21
CA SER A 274 -1.49 -10.11 5.51
C SER A 274 -0.11 -10.25 6.14
N THR A 275 0.51 -9.16 6.60
CA THR A 275 1.81 -9.23 7.28
C THR A 275 1.72 -9.95 8.63
N PHE A 276 0.69 -9.67 9.44
CA PHE A 276 0.49 -10.36 10.72
C PHE A 276 0.16 -11.85 10.55
N ILE A 277 -0.72 -12.20 9.61
CA ILE A 277 -1.06 -13.60 9.31
C ILE A 277 0.15 -14.33 8.77
N SER A 278 0.91 -13.71 7.86
CA SER A 278 2.15 -14.31 7.34
C SER A 278 3.12 -14.58 8.49
N TYR A 279 3.34 -13.61 9.39
CA TYR A 279 4.23 -13.80 10.54
C TYR A 279 3.80 -14.97 11.44
N ALA A 280 2.51 -15.02 11.78
CA ALA A 280 1.96 -16.07 12.62
C ALA A 280 2.10 -17.46 11.98
N LEU A 281 1.86 -17.57 10.66
CA LEU A 281 2.02 -18.81 9.92
C LEU A 281 3.50 -19.23 9.78
N GLU A 282 4.40 -18.28 9.52
CA GLU A 282 5.83 -18.56 9.45
C GLU A 282 6.35 -19.06 10.80
N LYS A 283 5.94 -18.44 11.91
CA LYS A 283 6.26 -18.91 13.26
C LYS A 283 5.73 -20.32 13.51
N LYS A 284 4.49 -20.60 13.08
CA LYS A 284 3.84 -21.91 13.25
C LYS A 284 4.52 -23.02 12.44
N PHE A 285 4.98 -22.73 11.22
CA PHE A 285 5.61 -23.71 10.34
C PHE A 285 7.13 -23.80 10.48
N SER A 286 7.74 -22.89 11.23
CA SER A 286 9.18 -22.89 11.46
C SER A 286 9.61 -24.11 12.25
N LYS A 287 10.80 -24.62 11.91
CA LYS A 287 11.51 -25.60 12.74
C LYS A 287 12.15 -24.97 13.98
N HIS A 288 12.31 -23.64 13.96
CA HIS A 288 12.92 -22.81 14.99
C HIS A 288 11.97 -21.66 15.40
N PRO A 289 10.79 -21.96 15.98
CA PRO A 289 9.84 -20.94 16.42
C PRO A 289 10.40 -20.00 17.50
N GLU A 290 11.44 -20.41 18.22
CA GLU A 290 12.16 -19.65 19.24
C GLU A 290 12.96 -18.47 18.70
N GLU A 291 13.33 -18.49 17.41
CA GLU A 291 14.08 -17.41 16.77
C GLU A 291 13.19 -16.19 16.44
N PHE A 292 11.87 -16.37 16.37
CA PHE A 292 10.91 -15.31 16.04
C PHE A 292 10.82 -14.28 17.18
N GLY A 293 10.97 -13.00 16.84
CA GLY A 293 11.14 -11.89 17.78
C GLY A 293 12.57 -11.73 18.28
N ASN A 294 13.48 -12.59 17.81
CA ASN A 294 14.91 -12.58 18.13
C ASN A 294 15.78 -12.47 16.86
N GLY A 295 15.18 -12.24 15.68
CA GLY A 295 15.90 -12.04 14.42
C GLY A 295 15.85 -13.24 13.48
N ALA A 296 14.71 -13.93 13.40
CA ALA A 296 14.44 -14.94 12.39
C ALA A 296 14.24 -14.29 11.01
N ILE A 297 14.99 -14.74 10.00
CA ILE A 297 14.91 -14.17 8.65
C ILE A 297 13.54 -14.43 7.99
N GLU A 298 12.90 -15.55 8.32
CA GLU A 298 11.55 -15.90 7.88
C GLU A 298 10.51 -14.90 8.40
N GLY A 299 10.75 -14.34 9.60
CA GLY A 299 9.95 -13.28 10.21
C GLY A 299 10.07 -11.93 9.51
N VAL A 300 11.02 -11.76 8.59
CA VAL A 300 11.13 -10.62 7.68
C VAL A 300 10.61 -10.99 6.28
N ALA A 301 11.10 -12.10 5.73
CA ALA A 301 10.85 -12.50 4.35
C ALA A 301 9.37 -12.78 4.04
N GLY A 302 8.66 -13.45 4.94
CA GLY A 302 7.23 -13.74 4.76
C GLY A 302 6.37 -12.48 4.83
N PRO A 303 6.43 -11.71 5.93
CA PRO A 303 5.66 -10.47 6.08
C PRO A 303 5.94 -9.44 4.97
N GLU A 304 7.20 -9.24 4.56
CA GLU A 304 7.52 -8.32 3.46
C GLU A 304 6.96 -8.77 2.11
N ALA A 305 6.99 -10.08 1.84
CA ALA A 305 6.34 -10.64 0.66
C ALA A 305 4.81 -10.44 0.72
N ALA A 306 4.20 -10.70 1.87
CA ALA A 306 2.75 -10.50 2.07
C ALA A 306 2.33 -9.04 1.93
N ASN A 307 3.15 -8.13 2.44
CA ASN A 307 2.96 -6.69 2.33
C ASN A 307 2.89 -6.26 0.86
N ASN A 308 3.91 -6.60 0.09
CA ASN A 308 4.05 -6.11 -1.28
C ASN A 308 3.13 -6.83 -2.28
N ALA A 309 2.85 -8.12 -2.07
CA ALA A 309 1.80 -8.79 -2.84
C ALA A 309 0.41 -8.21 -2.53
N ALA A 310 0.14 -7.82 -1.28
CA ALA A 310 -1.10 -7.13 -0.93
C ALA A 310 -1.18 -5.73 -1.55
N SER A 311 -0.07 -4.98 -1.56
CA SER A 311 0.00 -3.67 -2.21
C SER A 311 -0.29 -3.77 -3.72
N SER A 312 0.26 -4.77 -4.41
CA SER A 312 -0.01 -4.97 -5.84
C SER A 312 -1.43 -5.47 -6.13
N SER A 313 -1.95 -6.39 -5.32
CA SER A 313 -3.31 -6.94 -5.50
C SER A 313 -4.41 -6.00 -5.04
N GLY A 314 -4.12 -5.03 -4.17
CA GLY A 314 -5.04 -3.95 -3.80
C GLY A 314 -5.43 -3.04 -4.97
N PHE A 315 -4.65 -3.04 -6.05
CA PHE A 315 -5.04 -2.37 -7.30
C PHE A 315 -6.09 -3.14 -8.11
N ILE A 316 -6.38 -4.41 -7.77
CA ILE A 316 -7.37 -5.20 -8.50
C ILE A 316 -8.75 -4.55 -8.38
N PRO A 317 -9.32 -4.31 -7.17
CA PRO A 317 -10.59 -3.59 -7.04
C PRO A 317 -10.56 -2.22 -7.71
N LEU A 318 -9.47 -1.46 -7.55
CA LEU A 318 -9.34 -0.12 -8.11
C LEU A 318 -9.46 -0.12 -9.64
N PHE A 319 -8.72 -0.98 -10.33
CA PHE A 319 -8.71 -0.99 -11.80
C PHE A 319 -9.87 -1.74 -12.43
N SER A 320 -10.46 -2.72 -11.73
CA SER A 320 -11.56 -3.53 -12.29
C SER A 320 -12.95 -3.01 -11.90
N LEU A 321 -13.10 -2.44 -10.70
CA LEU A 321 -14.37 -1.98 -10.15
C LEU A 321 -14.45 -0.46 -10.04
N GLY A 322 -13.32 0.25 -10.13
CA GLY A 322 -13.26 1.71 -9.98
C GLY A 322 -13.40 2.19 -8.53
N ILE A 323 -13.05 1.33 -7.55
CA ILE A 323 -13.24 1.56 -6.10
C ILE A 323 -11.91 1.50 -5.37
#